data_AF-A0A922Y5U6-F1
#
_entry.id   AF-A0A922Y5U6-F1
#
_cell.length_a   1.000
_cell.length_b   1.000
_cell.length_c   1.000
_cell.angle_alpha   90.00
_cell.angle_beta   90.00
_cell.angle_gamma   90.00
#
_symmetry.space_group_name_H-M   'P 1'
#
loop_
_entity.id
_entity.type
_entity.pdbx_description
1 polymer ?
#
loop_
_entity_poly.entity_id
_entity_poly.type
_entity_poly.pdbx_seq_one_letter_code
_entity_poly.pdbx_strand_id
1 'polypeptide(L)'
;MNKPIEEPVVDHSVRVRLVTAHHGGVVTGADVFSLEHFGGVLPNVGDVLLWIRNEDDYDAKVVQRRYRVTHPDLRMHWTLPMRDAPPAPELTGIVRNALAVSDYLQAVAEGQPMEEVIILLRKCNEGWERASA
;
A
#
# COMPACT_ATOMS: atom_id res chain seq x y z
N MET A 1 -30.46 -2.65 -24.19
CA MET A 1 -30.35 -3.31 -22.87
C MET A 1 -28.88 -3.40 -22.53
N ASN A 2 -28.40 -2.58 -21.59
CA ASN A 2 -27.04 -2.69 -21.07
C ASN A 2 -26.99 -3.90 -20.14
N LYS A 3 -26.07 -4.84 -20.37
CA LYS A 3 -25.80 -5.90 -19.40
C LYS A 3 -25.26 -5.25 -18.13
N PRO A 4 -25.70 -5.69 -16.94
CA PRO A 4 -25.07 -5.27 -15.70
C PRO A 4 -23.60 -5.70 -15.75
N ILE A 5 -22.71 -4.79 -15.40
CA ILE A 5 -21.30 -5.09 -15.19
C ILE A 5 -21.28 -5.97 -13.95
N GLU A 6 -20.98 -7.26 -14.12
CA GLU A 6 -20.73 -8.15 -12.98
C GLU A 6 -19.51 -7.62 -12.25
N GLU A 7 -19.72 -7.09 -11.04
CA GLU A 7 -18.62 -6.70 -10.17
C GLU A 7 -17.75 -7.94 -9.91
N PRO A 8 -16.41 -7.82 -9.98
CA PRO A 8 -15.53 -8.97 -9.79
C PRO A 8 -15.74 -9.54 -8.39
N VAL A 9 -16.09 -10.83 -8.33
CA VAL A 9 -16.18 -11.57 -7.07
C VAL A 9 -14.78 -11.66 -6.46
N VAL A 10 -14.55 -10.87 -5.41
CA VAL A 10 -13.30 -10.91 -4.64
C VAL A 10 -13.36 -12.10 -3.68
N ASP A 11 -12.51 -13.10 -3.90
CA ASP A 11 -12.37 -14.25 -3.00
C ASP A 11 -11.60 -13.81 -1.74
N HIS A 12 -12.33 -13.57 -0.65
CA HIS A 12 -11.79 -13.17 0.66
C HIS A 12 -10.85 -14.23 1.29
N SER A 13 -10.71 -15.42 0.69
CA SER A 13 -9.79 -16.46 1.16
C SER A 13 -8.37 -16.33 0.61
N VAL A 14 -8.15 -15.50 -0.42
CA VAL A 14 -6.84 -15.36 -1.06
C VAL A 14 -5.90 -14.57 -0.17
N ARG A 15 -4.88 -15.28 0.34
CA ARG A 15 -3.80 -14.69 1.14
C ARG A 15 -2.66 -14.22 0.25
N VAL A 16 -2.08 -13.09 0.61
CA VAL A 16 -0.89 -12.51 -0.02
C VAL A 16 0.20 -12.47 1.04
N ARG A 17 1.30 -13.16 0.78
CA ARG A 17 2.49 -13.18 1.63
C ARG A 17 3.54 -12.26 1.04
N LEU A 18 4.03 -11.34 1.85
CA LEU A 18 5.10 -10.44 1.49
C LEU A 18 6.37 -10.92 2.15
N VAL A 19 7.42 -11.08 1.36
CA VAL A 19 8.72 -11.56 1.85
C VAL A 19 9.82 -10.62 1.39
N THR A 20 10.81 -10.38 2.22
CA THR A 20 11.98 -9.59 1.84
C THR A 20 13.05 -10.53 1.31
N ALA A 21 13.44 -10.33 0.05
CA ALA A 21 14.54 -11.06 -0.58
C ALA A 21 15.84 -10.27 -0.43
N HIS A 22 16.85 -10.90 0.16
CA HIS A 22 18.19 -10.36 0.36
C HIS A 22 19.16 -10.87 -0.71
N HIS A 23 20.33 -10.24 -0.78
CA HIS A 23 21.44 -10.74 -1.57
C HIS A 23 21.81 -12.17 -1.14
N GLY A 24 22.11 -13.04 -2.13
CA GLY A 24 22.42 -14.45 -1.89
C GLY A 24 21.21 -15.38 -1.80
N GLY A 25 19.99 -14.89 -2.05
CA GLY A 25 18.78 -15.72 -2.10
C GLY A 25 18.17 -16.02 -0.72
N VAL A 26 18.66 -15.37 0.34
CA VAL A 26 18.05 -15.44 1.66
C VAL A 26 16.73 -14.67 1.63
N VAL A 27 15.66 -15.30 2.10
CA VAL A 27 14.34 -14.69 2.20
C VAL A 27 13.99 -14.58 3.68
N THR A 28 13.61 -13.38 4.13
CA THR A 28 13.19 -13.13 5.52
C THR A 28 11.84 -12.44 5.57
N GLY A 29 11.17 -12.58 6.71
CA GLY A 29 9.85 -12.01 6.92
C GLY A 29 8.76 -12.76 6.15
N ALA A 30 7.54 -12.68 6.66
CA ALA A 30 6.35 -13.19 5.99
C ALA A 30 5.14 -12.45 6.58
N ASP A 31 5.00 -11.18 6.26
CA ASP A 31 3.75 -10.49 6.55
C ASP A 31 2.67 -11.10 5.67
N VAL A 32 1.52 -11.41 6.26
CA VAL A 32 0.41 -12.08 5.58
C VAL A 32 -0.80 -11.17 5.61
N PHE A 33 -1.26 -10.80 4.43
CA PHE A 33 -2.43 -9.96 4.23
C PHE A 33 -3.50 -10.73 3.46
N SER A 34 -4.76 -10.30 3.59
CA SER A 34 -5.80 -10.67 2.64
C SER A 34 -5.62 -9.88 1.35
N LEU A 35 -6.13 -10.38 0.23
CA LEU A 35 -6.15 -9.62 -1.03
C LEU A 35 -6.95 -8.30 -0.90
N GLU A 36 -7.96 -8.28 -0.04
CA GLU A 36 -8.78 -7.11 0.27
C GLU A 36 -7.97 -5.95 0.87
N HIS A 37 -6.90 -6.24 1.61
CA HIS A 37 -5.96 -5.22 2.08
C HIS A 37 -5.42 -4.34 0.94
N PHE A 38 -5.33 -4.88 -0.27
CA PHE A 38 -4.89 -4.18 -1.47
C PHE A 38 -6.05 -3.76 -2.38
N GLY A 39 -7.26 -3.60 -1.83
CA GLY A 39 -8.46 -3.24 -2.59
C GLY A 39 -8.94 -4.34 -3.54
N GLY A 40 -8.60 -5.61 -3.26
CA GLY A 40 -8.94 -6.74 -4.13
C GLY A 40 -7.99 -6.93 -5.31
N VAL A 41 -6.97 -6.08 -5.46
CA VAL A 41 -6.03 -6.11 -6.57
C VAL A 41 -4.63 -6.49 -6.06
N LEU A 42 -4.03 -7.51 -6.65
CA LEU A 42 -2.67 -7.92 -6.28
C LEU A 42 -1.65 -6.87 -6.75
N PRO A 43 -0.71 -6.39 -5.91
CA PRO A 43 0.37 -5.49 -6.35
C PRO A 43 1.20 -6.06 -7.50
N ASN A 44 1.49 -5.24 -8.53
CA ASN A 44 2.27 -5.57 -9.72
C ASN A 44 3.77 -5.59 -9.47
N VAL A 45 4.48 -6.30 -10.35
CA VAL A 45 5.94 -6.24 -10.38
C VAL A 45 6.35 -4.82 -10.73
N GLY A 46 7.21 -4.23 -9.89
CA GLY A 46 7.62 -2.84 -10.01
C GLY A 46 6.84 -1.88 -9.11
N ASP A 47 5.70 -2.28 -8.56
CA ASP A 47 4.95 -1.44 -7.63
C ASP A 47 5.77 -1.22 -6.35
N VAL A 48 5.66 0.00 -5.81
CA VAL A 48 6.29 0.41 -4.55
C VAL A 48 5.24 0.40 -3.45
N LEU A 49 5.53 -0.31 -2.37
CA LEU A 49 4.71 -0.38 -1.17
C LEU A 49 5.41 0.36 -0.04
N LEU A 50 4.65 1.15 0.73
CA LEU A 50 5.13 1.95 1.84
C LEU A 50 4.58 1.43 3.17
N TRP A 51 5.47 1.12 4.11
CA TRP A 51 5.12 0.88 5.51
C TRP A 51 5.45 2.13 6.31
N ILE A 52 4.42 2.87 6.68
CA ILE A 52 4.55 4.16 7.33
C ILE A 52 4.34 3.98 8.83
N ARG A 53 5.33 4.38 9.65
CA ARG A 53 5.19 4.47 11.11
C ARG A 53 4.97 5.91 11.54
N ASN A 54 5.69 6.83 10.92
CA ASN A 54 5.50 8.28 11.01
C ASN A 54 6.14 8.96 9.79
N GLU A 55 6.16 10.29 9.75
CA GLU A 55 6.68 11.06 8.61
C GLU A 55 8.16 10.81 8.29
N ASP A 56 8.97 10.54 9.31
CA ASP A 56 10.43 10.38 9.21
C ASP A 56 10.87 8.91 9.29
N ASP A 57 9.95 8.00 9.60
CA ASP A 57 10.19 6.57 9.77
C ASP A 57 9.20 5.76 8.92
N TYR A 58 9.66 5.40 7.73
CA TYR A 58 8.93 4.57 6.79
C TYR A 58 9.87 3.65 6.01
N ASP A 59 9.36 2.50 5.60
CA ASP A 59 10.05 1.59 4.70
C ASP A 59 9.39 1.59 3.32
N ALA A 60 10.19 1.76 2.27
CA ALA A 60 9.75 1.59 0.90
C ALA A 60 10.30 0.29 0.32
N LYS A 61 9.41 -0.56 -0.20
CA LYS A 61 9.78 -1.84 -0.82
C LYS A 61 9.22 -1.94 -2.22
N VAL A 62 9.97 -2.53 -3.14
CA VAL A 62 9.55 -2.77 -4.53
C VAL A 62 9.23 -4.25 -4.73
N VAL A 63 8.07 -4.54 -5.30
CA VAL A 63 7.67 -5.90 -5.67
C VAL A 63 8.53 -6.39 -6.84
N GLN A 64 9.27 -7.48 -6.65
CA GLN A 64 10.18 -8.00 -7.67
C GLN A 64 9.52 -9.03 -8.59
N ARG A 65 8.68 -9.90 -8.02
CA ARG A 65 8.02 -11.03 -8.71
C ARG A 65 6.69 -11.36 -8.03
N ARG A 66 5.91 -12.22 -8.68
CA ARG A 66 4.68 -12.81 -8.16
C ARG A 66 4.76 -14.32 -8.31
N TYR A 67 4.62 -15.04 -7.21
CA TYR A 67 4.54 -16.50 -7.23
C TYR A 67 3.18 -16.93 -6.69
N ARG A 68 2.45 -17.72 -7.46
CA ARG A 68 1.29 -18.45 -6.94
C ARG A 68 1.79 -19.75 -6.34
N VAL A 69 1.57 -19.93 -5.04
CA VAL A 69 2.05 -21.09 -4.28
C VAL A 69 0.86 -21.92 -3.83
N THR A 70 0.93 -23.22 -4.10
CA THR A 70 -0.08 -24.20 -3.68
C THR A 70 0.55 -25.12 -2.64
N HIS A 71 -0.05 -25.20 -1.46
CA HIS A 71 0.38 -26.11 -0.40
C HIS A 71 -0.12 -27.54 -0.65
N PRO A 72 0.50 -28.57 -0.02
CA PRO A 72 0.02 -29.95 -0.08
C PRO A 72 -1.42 -30.14 0.41
N ASP A 73 -1.90 -29.26 1.29
CA ASP A 73 -3.28 -29.24 1.78
C ASP A 73 -4.26 -28.48 0.86
N LEU A 74 -3.85 -28.23 -0.39
CA LEU A 74 -4.59 -27.54 -1.43
C LEU A 74 -4.89 -26.06 -1.16
N ARG A 75 -4.37 -25.47 -0.07
CA ARG A 75 -4.47 -24.02 0.14
C ARG A 75 -3.55 -23.28 -0.82
N MET A 76 -4.08 -22.24 -1.46
CA MET A 76 -3.34 -21.38 -2.36
C MET A 76 -3.07 -20.03 -1.72
N HIS A 77 -1.91 -19.44 -2.03
CA HIS A 77 -1.61 -18.06 -1.70
C HIS A 77 -0.68 -17.44 -2.74
N TRP A 78 -0.67 -16.11 -2.79
CA TRP A 78 0.35 -15.38 -3.53
C TRP A 78 1.53 -15.09 -2.62
N THR A 79 2.75 -15.19 -3.15
CA THR A 79 3.97 -14.76 -2.49
C THR A 79 4.65 -13.69 -3.34
N LEU A 80 4.85 -12.52 -2.75
CA LEU A 80 5.46 -11.36 -3.36
C LEU A 80 6.84 -11.14 -2.72
N PRO A 81 7.94 -11.60 -3.34
CA PRO A 81 9.26 -11.16 -2.95
C PRO A 81 9.45 -9.69 -3.26
N MET A 82 9.95 -8.97 -2.27
CA MET A 82 10.21 -7.55 -2.32
C MET A 82 11.67 -7.28 -1.96
N ARG A 83 12.17 -6.15 -2.43
CA ARG A 83 13.47 -5.60 -2.04
C ARG A 83 13.29 -4.17 -1.56
N ASP A 84 14.32 -3.62 -0.92
CA ASP A 84 14.36 -2.20 -0.61
C ASP A 84 14.25 -1.37 -1.89
N ALA A 85 13.35 -0.38 -1.84
CA ALA A 85 13.27 0.64 -2.85
C ALA A 85 14.48 1.58 -2.73
N PRO A 86 15.01 2.09 -3.86
CA PRO A 86 15.99 3.15 -3.79
C PRO A 86 15.39 4.37 -3.09
N PRO A 87 16.20 5.16 -2.36
CA PRO A 87 15.75 6.44 -1.81
C PRO A 87 15.22 7.33 -2.95
N ALA A 88 14.05 7.91 -2.74
CA ALA A 88 13.41 8.83 -3.68
C ALA A 88 12.97 10.09 -2.91
N PRO A 89 13.41 11.30 -3.32
CA PRO A 89 13.08 12.55 -2.62
C PRO A 89 11.58 12.80 -2.43
N GLU A 90 10.78 12.31 -3.37
CA GLU A 90 9.32 12.44 -3.37
C GLU A 90 8.62 11.57 -2.31
N LEU A 91 9.27 10.52 -1.80
CA LEU A 91 8.64 9.59 -0.87
C LEU A 91 8.20 10.28 0.42
N THR A 92 9.02 11.17 0.97
CA THR A 92 8.65 11.94 2.17
C THR A 92 7.41 12.79 1.94
N GLY A 93 7.25 13.37 0.74
CA GLY A 93 6.05 14.12 0.38
C GLY A 93 4.81 13.24 0.30
N ILE A 94 4.94 12.05 -0.31
CA ILE A 94 3.87 11.05 -0.39
C ILE A 94 3.45 10.58 1.00
N VAL A 95 4.41 10.26 1.88
CA VAL A 95 4.17 9.80 3.25
C VAL A 95 3.43 10.86 4.07
N ARG A 96 3.88 12.12 4.01
CA ARG A 96 3.21 13.24 4.69
C ARG A 96 1.77 13.43 4.22
N ASN A 97 1.54 13.38 2.90
CA ASN A 97 0.20 13.50 2.36
C ASN A 97 -0.69 12.34 2.81
N ALA A 98 -0.20 11.10 2.75
CA ALA A 98 -0.94 9.91 3.16
C ALA A 98 -1.35 9.95 4.63
N LEU A 99 -0.44 10.38 5.52
CA LEU A 99 -0.74 10.56 6.95
C LEU A 99 -1.78 11.66 7.17
N ALA A 100 -1.60 12.83 6.56
CA ALA A 100 -2.55 13.94 6.69
C ALA A 100 -3.96 13.57 6.22
N VAL A 101 -4.08 12.81 5.12
CA VAL A 101 -5.37 12.29 4.64
C VAL A 101 -5.95 11.28 5.63
N SER A 102 -5.14 10.37 6.16
CA SER A 102 -5.59 9.34 7.11
C SER A 102 -6.09 9.96 8.40
N ASP A 103 -5.34 10.91 8.97
CA ASP A 103 -5.72 11.66 10.17
C ASP A 103 -7.03 12.43 9.95
N TYR A 104 -7.20 13.04 8.77
CA TYR A 104 -8.43 13.73 8.42
C TYR A 104 -9.63 12.78 8.37
N LEU A 105 -9.49 11.64 7.69
CA LEU A 105 -10.58 10.65 7.59
C LEU A 105 -10.95 10.08 8.95
N GLN A 106 -9.97 9.83 9.82
CA GLN A 106 -10.22 9.39 11.19
C GLN A 106 -10.95 10.46 12.00
N ALA A 107 -10.48 11.72 11.96
CA ALA A 107 -11.12 12.83 12.66
C ALA A 107 -12.57 13.05 12.21
N VAL A 108 -12.86 12.89 10.91
CA VAL A 108 -14.23 12.92 10.36
C VAL A 108 -15.08 11.76 10.90
N ALA A 109 -14.53 10.54 10.92
CA ALA A 109 -15.24 9.36 11.43
C ALA A 109 -15.55 9.48 12.94
N GLU A 110 -14.69 10.15 13.70
CA GLU A 110 -14.87 10.43 15.13
C GLU A 110 -15.76 11.67 15.41
N GLY A 111 -16.19 12.39 14.36
CA GLY A 111 -17.04 13.57 14.47
C GLY A 111 -16.32 14.82 15.01
N GLN A 112 -14.99 14.83 15.00
CA GLN A 112 -14.15 15.92 15.50
C GLN A 112 -13.11 16.32 14.43
N PRO A 113 -13.52 16.90 13.29
CA PRO A 113 -12.55 17.39 12.32
C PRO A 113 -11.75 18.55 12.93
N MET A 114 -10.54 18.28 13.39
CA MET A 114 -9.64 19.27 13.99
C MET A 114 -9.16 20.26 12.92
N GLU A 115 -9.17 21.55 13.25
CA GLU A 115 -8.79 22.63 12.32
C GLU A 115 -7.35 22.45 11.80
N GLU A 116 -6.45 21.96 12.67
CA GLU A 116 -5.05 21.69 12.36
C GLU A 116 -4.89 20.63 11.26
N VAL A 117 -5.72 19.59 11.27
CA VAL A 117 -5.68 18.49 10.29
C VAL A 117 -6.16 18.98 8.92
N ILE A 118 -7.19 19.83 8.89
CA ILE A 118 -7.67 20.47 7.65
C ILE A 118 -6.60 21.40 7.06
N ILE A 119 -5.93 22.19 7.91
CA ILE A 119 -4.85 23.09 7.48
C ILE A 119 -3.67 22.27 6.92
N LEU A 120 -3.30 21.16 7.56
CA LEU A 120 -2.23 20.29 7.09
C LEU A 120 -2.56 19.69 5.71
N LEU A 121 -3.78 19.15 5.54
CA LEU A 121 -4.24 18.61 4.27
C LEU A 121 -4.21 19.66 3.14
N ARG A 122 -4.68 20.88 3.42
CA ARG A 122 -4.62 22.00 2.46
C ARG A 122 -3.20 22.34 2.06
N LYS A 123 -2.27 22.46 3.02
CA LYS A 123 -0.85 22.73 2.73
C LYS A 123 -0.22 21.64 1.87
N CYS A 124 -0.53 20.38 2.12
CA CYS A 124 -0.07 19.28 1.28
C CYS A 124 -0.61 19.37 -0.16
N ASN A 125 -1.83 19.85 -0.35
CA ASN A 125 -2.46 19.99 -1.67
C ASN A 125 -2.03 21.27 -2.42
N GLU A 126 -1.78 22.39 -1.73
CA GLU A 126 -1.35 23.67 -2.33
C GLU A 126 0.00 23.57 -3.06
N GLY A 127 0.89 22.67 -2.61
CA GLY A 127 2.16 22.38 -3.29
C GLY A 127 1.98 21.80 -4.70
N TRP A 128 0.88 21.09 -4.96
CA TRP A 128 0.57 20.50 -6.26
C TRP A 128 0.07 21.56 -7.26
N GLU A 129 -0.74 22.52 -6.80
CA GLU A 129 -1.29 23.59 -7.64
C GLU A 129 -0.21 24.55 -8.14
N ARG A 130 0.84 24.82 -7.35
CA ARG A 130 1.97 25.68 -7.79
C ARG A 130 2.99 24.97 -8.68
N ALA A 131 3.09 23.64 -8.60
CA ALA A 131 3.98 22.86 -9.45
C ALA A 131 3.36 22.54 -10.83
N SER A 132 2.03 22.68 -10.95
CA SER A 132 1.24 22.37 -12.15
C SER A 132 0.80 23.62 -12.94
N ALA A 133 1.20 24.81 -12.48
CA ALA A 133 0.97 26.12 -13.13
C ALA A 133 2.26 26.63 -13.80
#